data_AF-A0A359BG26-F1
#
_entry.id   AF-A0A359BG26-F1
#
_cell.length_a   1.000
_cell.length_b   1.000
_cell.length_c   1.000
_cell.angle_alpha   90.00
_cell.angle_beta   90.00
_cell.angle_gamma   90.00
#
_symmetry.space_group_name_H-M   'P 1'
#
loop_
_entity.id
_entity.type
_entity.pdbx_description
1 polymer ?
#
loop_
_entity_poly.entity_id
_entity_poly.type
_entity_poly.pdbx_seq_one_letter_code
_entity_poly.pdbx_strand_id
1 'polypeptide(L)' 'MVDAYSRGLPPVLVQECVFDRNPISHAINLFDMHHKYGHVTSIEEVTKLLQSRTREQ' A
#
# COMPACT_ATOMS: atom_id res chain seq x y z
N MET A 1 6.96 2.61 -4.05
CA MET A 1 7.15 1.25 -3.46
C MET A 1 8.61 0.82 -3.54
N VAL A 2 9.13 0.46 -4.72
CA VAL A 2 10.48 -0.12 -4.86
C VAL A 2 11.59 0.77 -4.27
N ASP A 3 11.65 2.05 -4.63
CA ASP A 3 12.69 2.96 -4.10
C ASP A 3 12.63 3.10 -2.56
N ALA A 4 11.43 3.17 -1.99
CA ALA A 4 11.24 3.22 -0.53
C ALA A 4 11.77 1.94 0.14
N TYR A 5 11.44 0.77 -0.41
CA TYR A 5 11.97 -0.51 0.04
C TYR A 5 13.51 -0.57 -0.06
N SER A 6 14.07 -0.15 -1.19
CA SER A 6 15.53 -0.10 -1.41
C SER A 6 16.25 0.84 -0.43
N ARG A 7 15.54 1.82 0.14
CA ARG A 7 16.06 2.75 1.17
C ARG A 7 15.77 2.29 2.60
N GLY A 8 15.24 1.08 2.80
CA GLY A 8 14.92 0.53 4.12
C GLY A 8 13.70 1.16 4.80
N LEU A 9 12.87 1.90 4.06
CA LEU A 9 11.59 2.41 4.55
C LEU A 9 10.52 1.34 4.34
N PRO A 10 9.61 1.08 5.29
CA PRO A 10 8.54 0.11 5.13
C PRO A 10 7.33 0.75 4.41
N PRO A 11 7.14 0.54 3.09
CA PRO A 11 6.11 1.27 2.38
C PRO A 11 4.76 0.54 2.48
N VAL A 12 3.70 1.33 2.55
CA VAL A 12 2.30 0.86 2.55
C VAL A 12 1.59 1.48 1.34
N LEU A 13 0.90 0.65 0.56
CA LEU A 13 0.14 1.05 -0.61
C LEU A 13 -1.36 0.86 -0.37
N VAL A 14 -2.15 1.89 -0.66
CA VAL A 14 -3.61 1.83 -0.59
C VAL A 14 -4.14 1.48 -1.98
N GLN A 15 -4.70 0.28 -2.14
CA GLN A 15 -5.06 -0.25 -3.46
C GLN A 15 -6.11 0.59 -4.20
N GLU A 16 -7.05 1.22 -3.48
CA GLU A 16 -8.09 2.07 -4.05
C GLU A 16 -7.56 3.44 -4.51
N CYS A 17 -6.33 3.79 -4.16
CA CYS A 17 -5.68 5.07 -4.48
C CYS A 17 -4.69 4.96 -5.65
N VAL A 18 -4.67 3.84 -6.37
CA VAL A 18 -3.81 3.63 -7.54
C VAL A 18 -4.62 3.11 -8.72
N PHE A 19 -4.15 3.40 -9.93
CA PHE A 19 -4.84 3.06 -11.17
C PHE A 19 -3.88 2.48 -12.19
N ASP A 20 -4.37 1.51 -12.96
CA ASP A 20 -3.75 1.04 -14.20
C ASP A 20 -4.87 0.92 -15.26
N ARG A 21 -4.53 1.14 -16.54
CA ARG A 21 -5.49 1.01 -17.65
C ARG A 21 -5.97 -0.43 -17.79
N ASN A 22 -5.09 -1.41 -17.54
CA ASN A 22 -5.42 -2.82 -17.65
C ASN A 22 -5.71 -3.40 -16.26
N PRO A 23 -6.93 -3.90 -15.98
CA PRO A 23 -7.28 -4.45 -14.67
C PRO A 23 -6.45 -5.69 -14.29
N ILE A 24 -5.95 -6.46 -15.27
CA ILE A 24 -5.06 -7.59 -15.01
C ILE A 24 -3.67 -7.11 -14.59
N SER A 25 -3.12 -6.12 -15.29
CA SER A 25 -1.85 -5.48 -14.91
C SER A 25 -1.94 -4.84 -13.54
N HIS A 26 -3.06 -4.18 -13.24
CA HIS A 26 -3.36 -3.63 -11.90
C HIS A 26 -3.25 -4.71 -10.82
N ALA A 27 -3.97 -5.83 -10.98
CA ALA A 27 -3.99 -6.92 -10.02
C ALA A 27 -2.61 -7.57 -9.85
N ILE A 28 -1.88 -7.82 -10.94
CA ILE A 28 -0.52 -8.38 -10.91
C ILE A 28 0.43 -7.43 -10.17
N ASN A 29 0.37 -6.13 -10.47
CA ASN A 29 1.22 -5.13 -9.81
C ASN A 29 0.94 -5.06 -8.30
N LEU A 30 -0.33 -5.06 -7.88
CA LEU A 30 -0.68 -5.08 -6.45
C LEU A 30 -0.16 -6.35 -5.75
N PHE A 31 -0.35 -7.52 -6.37
CA PHE A 31 0.16 -8.80 -5.85
C PHE A 31 1.68 -8.78 -5.67
N ASP A 32 2.40 -8.32 -6.70
CA ASP A 32 3.86 -8.22 -6.68
C ASP A 32 4.35 -7.21 -5.64
N MET A 33 3.70 -6.05 -5.53
CA MET A 33 4.06 -5.05 -4.51
C MET A 33 3.90 -5.61 -3.10
N HIS A 34 2.81 -6.35 -2.84
CA HIS A 34 2.56 -6.95 -1.51
C HIS A 34 3.59 -8.02 -1.14
N HIS A 35 4.06 -8.81 -2.11
CA HIS A 35 4.99 -9.92 -1.84
C HIS A 35 6.46 -9.50 -1.81
N LYS A 36 6.82 -8.43 -2.54
CA LYS A 36 8.23 -8.10 -2.79
C LYS A 36 8.69 -6.80 -2.13
N TYR A 37 7.80 -5.80 -1.99
CA TYR A 37 8.25 -4.43 -1.74
C TYR A 37 7.57 -3.74 -0.56
N GLY A 38 6.46 -4.25 -0.04
CA GLY A 38 5.80 -3.66 1.12
C GLY A 38 4.41 -4.21 1.33
N HIS A 39 3.59 -3.50 2.10
CA HIS A 39 2.23 -3.93 2.39
C HIS A 39 1.23 -3.23 1.46
N VAL A 40 0.24 -3.97 0.98
CA VAL A 40 -0.92 -3.44 0.25
C VAL A 40 -2.14 -3.62 1.15
N THR A 41 -2.88 -2.54 1.37
CA THR A 41 -4.05 -2.48 2.27
C THR A 41 -5.20 -1.72 1.61
N SER A 42 -6.37 -1.72 2.26
CA SER A 42 -7.53 -0.95 1.84
C SER A 42 -7.54 0.45 2.45
N ILE A 43 -8.26 1.37 1.81
CA ILE A 43 -8.50 2.72 2.34
C ILE A 43 -9.17 2.69 3.72
N GLU A 44 -10.04 1.70 3.96
CA GLU A 44 -10.73 1.53 5.23
C GLU A 44 -9.76 1.19 6.36
N GLU A 45 -8.88 0.19 6.13
CA GLU A 45 -7.90 -0.22 7.12
C GLU A 45 -6.89 0.88 7.42
N VAL A 46 -6.39 1.57 6.38
CA VAL A 46 -5.45 2.68 6.59
C VAL A 46 -6.09 3.82 7.37
N THR A 47 -7.36 4.13 7.09
CA THR A 47 -8.08 5.20 7.80
C THR A 47 -8.28 4.84 9.26
N LYS A 48 -8.68 3.59 9.56
CA LYS A 48 -8.81 3.11 10.94
C LYS A 48 -7.48 3.18 11.69
N LEU A 49 -6.38 2.77 11.06
CA LEU A 49 -5.04 2.82 11.63
C LEU A 49 -4.60 4.25 11.96
N LEU A 50 -4.80 5.20 11.03
CA LEU A 50 -4.43 6.59 11.25
C LEU A 50 -5.28 7.21 12.36
N GLN A 51 -6.58 6.92 12.41
CA GLN A 51 -7.47 7.41 13.46
C GLN A 51 -7.12 6.85 14.84
N SER A 52 -6.68 5.58 14.95
CA SER A 52 -6.25 5.04 16.23
C SER A 52 -4.96 5.70 16.73
N ARG A 53 -3.98 5.89 15.84
CA ARG A 53 -2.70 6.55 16.16
C ARG A 53 -2.85 8.02 16.57
N THR A 54 -3.77 8.76 15.94
CA THR A 54 -4.02 10.16 16.29
C THR A 54 -4.67 10.33 17.65
N ARG A 55 -5.34 9.30 18.18
CA ARG A 55 -5.93 9.32 19.54
C ARG A 55 -4.94 8.94 20.64
N GLU A 56 -3.81 8.35 20.27
CA GLU A 56 -2.73 7.96 21.19
C GLU A 56 -1.68 9.07 21.39
N GLN A 57 -1.80 10.19 20.67
CA GLN A 57 -0.99 11.41 20.80
C GLN A 57 -1.82 12.55 21.38
#